data_AF-A0A2R6E806-F1
#
_entry.id   AF-A0A2R6E806-F1
#
_cell.length_a   1.000
_cell.length_b   1.000
_cell.length_c   1.000
_cell.angle_alpha   90.00
_cell.angle_beta   90.00
_cell.angle_gamma   90.00
#
_symmetry.space_group_name_H-M   'P 1'
#
loop_
_entity.id
_entity.type
_entity.pdbx_description
1 polymer ?
#
loop_
_entity_poly.entity_id
_entity_poly.type
_entity_poly.pdbx_seq_one_letter_code
_entity_poly.pdbx_strand_id
1 'polypeptide(L)'
;MTLRSWGYATVDFLIAAVGLFVVVFPALSVVVALATGDPLGAGSAGFVVATGGNYPFVAGDWPYGRLERFVAALLVTTATASLLGLAALSRLDVALPSPVVARAAVLAVAYPVATVVASTGGQGECSGARSSVDWRNQEY
;
A
#
# COMPACT_ATOMS: atom_id res chain seq x y z
N MET A 1 9.61 18.55 26.28
CA MET A 1 9.39 17.25 25.62
C MET A 1 9.64 16.15 26.64
N THR A 2 8.76 15.17 26.77
CA THR A 2 8.89 14.09 27.76
C THR A 2 9.39 12.81 27.08
N LEU A 3 10.02 11.89 27.82
CA LEU A 3 10.42 10.56 27.31
C LEU A 3 9.27 9.82 26.62
N ARG A 4 8.04 10.05 27.11
CA ARG A 4 6.82 9.49 26.53
C ARG A 4 6.51 10.03 25.13
N SER A 5 6.68 11.34 24.89
CA SER A 5 6.43 11.93 23.56
C SER A 5 7.47 11.49 22.52
N TRP A 6 8.72 11.26 22.93
CA TRP A 6 9.76 10.74 22.04
C TRP A 6 9.53 9.28 21.65
N GLY A 7 9.05 8.46 22.61
CA GLY A 7 8.67 7.08 22.36
C GLY A 7 7.54 6.95 21.32
N TYR A 8 6.47 7.74 21.44
CA TYR A 8 5.37 7.73 20.47
C TYR A 8 5.85 8.12 19.06
N ALA A 9 6.62 9.20 18.92
CA ALA A 9 7.15 9.64 17.63
C ALA A 9 8.05 8.59 16.96
N THR A 10 8.84 7.86 17.76
CA THR A 10 9.70 6.79 17.25
C THR A 10 8.88 5.60 16.75
N VAL A 11 7.85 5.21 17.47
CA VAL A 11 6.95 4.11 17.07
C VAL A 11 6.19 4.48 15.80
N ASP A 12 5.67 5.70 15.70
CA ASP A 12 4.97 6.21 14.52
C ASP A 12 5.88 6.24 13.28
N PHE A 13 7.15 6.63 13.48
CA PHE A 13 8.16 6.55 12.44
C PHE A 13 8.41 5.10 12.01
N LEU A 14 8.63 4.18 12.94
CA LEU A 14 8.91 2.77 12.61
C LEU A 14 7.74 2.11 11.88
N ILE A 15 6.50 2.35 12.32
CA ILE A 15 5.30 1.78 11.69
C ILE A 15 5.18 2.25 10.24
N ALA A 16 5.30 3.55 9.98
CA ALA A 16 5.17 4.03 8.61
C ALA A 16 6.39 3.69 7.74
N ALA A 17 7.61 3.64 8.29
CA ALA A 17 8.77 3.15 7.57
C ALA A 17 8.61 1.67 7.16
N VAL A 18 8.12 0.81 8.06
CA VAL A 18 7.83 -0.59 7.76
C VAL A 18 6.71 -0.70 6.72
N GLY A 19 5.62 0.04 6.88
CA GLY A 19 4.51 0.06 5.91
C GLY A 19 4.99 0.47 4.52
N LEU A 20 5.76 1.56 4.41
CA LEU A 20 6.35 2.02 3.16
C LEU A 20 7.32 1.00 2.57
N PHE A 21 8.14 0.35 3.40
CA PHE A 21 9.05 -0.69 2.92
C PHE A 21 8.28 -1.87 2.30
N VAL A 22 7.22 -2.35 2.95
CA VAL A 22 6.33 -3.40 2.42
C VAL A 22 5.70 -2.98 1.09
N VAL A 23 5.36 -1.69 0.94
CA VAL A 23 4.79 -1.15 -0.30
C VAL A 23 5.82 -1.01 -1.40
N VAL A 24 7.03 -0.54 -1.12
CA VAL A 24 7.99 -0.12 -2.16
C VAL A 24 8.93 -1.26 -2.57
N PHE A 25 9.35 -2.09 -1.61
CA PHE A 25 10.31 -3.16 -1.86
C PHE A 25 9.88 -4.12 -2.98
N PRO A 26 8.61 -4.57 -3.07
CA PRO A 26 8.20 -5.50 -4.12
C PRO A 26 8.33 -4.91 -5.53
N ALA A 27 7.89 -3.67 -5.74
CA ALA A 27 8.02 -2.99 -7.02
C ALA A 27 9.49 -2.74 -7.39
N LEU A 28 10.29 -2.20 -6.47
CA LEU A 28 11.72 -1.95 -6.74
C LEU A 28 12.47 -3.24 -7.05
N SER A 29 12.17 -4.34 -6.35
CA SER A 29 12.79 -5.63 -6.63
C SER A 29 12.49 -6.14 -8.03
N VAL A 30 11.29 -5.89 -8.58
CA VAL A 30 10.95 -6.24 -9.96
C VAL A 30 11.68 -5.33 -10.95
N VAL A 31 11.68 -4.02 -10.72
CA VAL A 31 12.36 -3.05 -11.60
C VAL A 31 13.86 -3.36 -11.71
N VAL A 32 14.53 -3.61 -10.58
CA VAL A 32 15.94 -3.98 -10.56
C VAL A 32 16.17 -5.29 -11.30
N ALA A 33 15.39 -6.34 -11.01
CA ALA A 33 15.53 -7.62 -11.69
C ALA A 33 15.34 -7.52 -13.20
N LEU A 34 14.43 -6.66 -13.67
CA LEU A 34 14.24 -6.38 -15.09
C LEU A 34 15.38 -5.56 -15.71
N ALA A 35 15.97 -4.64 -14.94
CA ALA A 35 17.05 -3.78 -15.42
C ALA A 35 18.42 -4.47 -15.43
N THR A 36 18.69 -5.33 -14.45
CA THR A 36 20.01 -5.95 -14.24
C THR A 36 20.05 -7.43 -14.61
N GLY A 37 18.89 -8.09 -14.73
CA GLY A 37 18.81 -9.54 -14.91
C GLY A 37 19.11 -10.36 -13.64
N ASP A 38 19.41 -9.69 -12.52
CA ASP A 38 19.83 -10.34 -11.28
C ASP A 38 18.71 -10.29 -10.23
N PRO A 39 18.25 -11.44 -9.71
CA PRO A 39 17.28 -11.46 -8.64
C PRO A 39 17.93 -10.99 -7.33
N LEU A 40 17.40 -9.89 -6.80
CA LEU A 40 17.61 -9.35 -5.43
C LEU A 40 18.82 -8.41 -5.26
N GLY A 41 18.62 -7.14 -5.64
CA GLY A 41 19.53 -6.02 -5.31
C GLY A 41 18.88 -4.83 -4.57
N ALA A 42 17.60 -4.91 -4.18
CA ALA A 42 16.83 -3.73 -3.77
C ALA A 42 16.66 -3.53 -2.25
N GLY A 43 17.21 -4.39 -1.38
CA GLY A 43 16.96 -4.34 0.06
C GLY A 43 17.35 -3.01 0.71
N SER A 44 18.56 -2.52 0.42
CA SER A 44 19.06 -1.24 0.92
C SER A 44 18.36 -0.04 0.27
N ALA A 45 18.15 -0.08 -1.05
CA ALA A 45 17.47 0.99 -1.78
C ALA A 45 16.01 1.16 -1.33
N GLY A 46 15.27 0.07 -1.15
CA GLY A 46 13.89 0.09 -0.65
C GLY A 46 13.79 0.65 0.77
N PHE A 47 14.77 0.34 1.63
CA PHE A 47 14.82 0.91 2.97
C PHE A 47 15.11 2.42 2.96
N VAL A 48 16.02 2.88 2.09
CA VAL A 48 16.31 4.32 1.93
C VAL A 48 15.07 5.07 1.42
N VAL A 49 14.35 4.52 0.43
CA VAL A 49 13.12 5.13 -0.07
C VAL A 49 12.03 5.14 1.01
N ALA A 50 11.89 4.05 1.77
CA ALA A 50 10.89 3.97 2.84
C ALA A 50 11.18 4.93 3.99
N THR A 51 12.44 5.08 4.39
CA THR A 51 12.84 6.02 5.44
C THR A 51 12.74 7.48 4.99
N GLY A 52 13.15 7.79 3.76
CA GLY A 52 13.01 9.13 3.18
C GLY A 52 11.56 9.54 2.89
N GLY A 53 10.72 8.59 2.49
CA GLY A 53 9.31 8.81 2.17
C GLY A 53 8.38 8.87 3.38
N ASN A 54 8.90 8.72 4.60
CA ASN A 54 8.10 8.63 5.81
C ASN A 54 7.60 9.98 6.34
N TYR A 55 8.29 11.07 5.97
CA TYR A 55 8.01 12.42 6.46
C TYR A 55 6.51 12.84 6.34
N PRO A 56 5.79 12.58 5.24
CA PRO A 56 4.38 12.97 5.12
C PRO A 56 3.44 12.28 6.11
N PHE A 57 3.79 11.09 6.63
CA PHE A 57 2.98 10.34 7.60
C PHE A 57 3.28 10.75 9.04
N VAL A 58 4.55 11.04 9.33
CA VAL A 58 5.00 11.40 10.69
C VAL A 58 4.80 12.89 10.98
N ALA A 59 5.01 13.75 9.99
CA ALA A 59 4.99 15.20 10.14
C ALA A 59 3.98 15.92 9.23
N GLY A 60 3.30 15.19 8.34
CA GLY A 60 2.32 15.75 7.41
C GLY A 60 0.90 15.26 7.70
N ASP A 61 -0.05 15.75 6.90
CA ASP A 61 -1.49 15.49 7.08
C ASP A 61 -1.93 14.10 6.56
N TRP A 62 -1.00 13.22 6.15
CA TRP A 62 -1.39 11.94 5.56
C TRP A 62 -1.83 10.92 6.62
N PRO A 63 -3.06 10.39 6.53
CA PRO A 63 -3.58 9.51 7.56
C PRO A 63 -2.94 8.13 7.51
N TYR A 64 -2.44 7.65 8.65
CA TYR A 64 -1.96 6.27 8.85
C TYR A 64 -2.97 5.21 8.41
N GLY A 65 -4.26 5.44 8.67
CA GLY A 65 -5.33 4.52 8.25
C GLY A 65 -5.44 4.36 6.73
N ARG A 66 -4.92 5.30 5.93
CA ARG A 66 -4.83 5.13 4.46
C ARG A 66 -3.67 4.22 4.08
N LEU A 67 -2.52 4.35 4.74
CA LEU A 67 -1.36 3.47 4.53
C LEU A 67 -1.69 2.04 4.93
N GLU A 68 -2.33 1.85 6.09
CA GLU A 68 -2.76 0.53 6.56
C GLU A 68 -3.71 -0.15 5.57
N ARG A 69 -4.77 0.55 5.13
CA ARG A 69 -5.71 0.03 4.13
C ARG A 69 -5.02 -0.33 2.82
N PHE A 70 -4.06 0.50 2.39
CA PHE A 70 -3.27 0.22 1.20
C PHE A 70 -2.45 -1.06 1.37
N VAL A 71 -1.70 -1.19 2.48
CA VAL A 71 -0.87 -2.37 2.76
C VAL A 71 -1.73 -3.63 2.85
N ALA A 72 -2.84 -3.59 3.57
CA ALA A 72 -3.75 -4.72 3.71
C ALA A 72 -4.31 -5.15 2.35
N ALA A 73 -4.81 -4.19 1.54
CA ALA A 73 -5.33 -4.47 0.21
C ALA A 73 -4.25 -5.02 -0.73
N LEU A 74 -3.03 -4.49 -0.66
CA LEU A 74 -1.90 -4.96 -1.45
C LEU A 74 -1.58 -6.42 -1.14
N LEU A 75 -1.49 -6.78 0.15
CA LEU A 75 -1.20 -8.16 0.58
C LEU A 75 -2.30 -9.13 0.18
N VAL A 76 -3.57 -8.78 0.44
CA VAL A 76 -4.72 -9.62 0.09
C VAL A 76 -4.78 -9.82 -1.43
N THR A 77 -4.67 -8.75 -2.21
CA THR A 77 -4.75 -8.84 -3.67
C THR A 77 -3.59 -9.63 -4.24
N THR A 78 -2.38 -9.45 -3.71
CA THR A 78 -1.21 -10.23 -4.12
C THR A 78 -1.42 -11.72 -3.85
N ALA A 79 -1.93 -12.09 -2.68
CA ALA A 79 -2.22 -13.48 -2.33
C ALA A 79 -3.31 -14.07 -3.25
N THR A 80 -4.43 -13.37 -3.42
CA THR A 80 -5.54 -13.82 -4.27
C THR A 80 -5.13 -13.94 -5.74
N ALA A 81 -4.45 -12.94 -6.29
CA ALA A 81 -3.98 -12.97 -7.68
C ALA A 81 -2.95 -14.08 -7.92
N SER A 82 -2.07 -14.35 -6.96
CA SER A 82 -1.10 -15.46 -7.06
C SER A 82 -1.79 -16.82 -7.07
N LEU A 83 -2.77 -17.02 -6.18
CA LEU A 83 -3.55 -18.26 -6.12
C LEU A 83 -4.38 -18.48 -7.39
N LEU A 84 -5.05 -17.43 -7.88
CA LEU A 84 -5.80 -17.49 -9.13
C LEU A 84 -4.89 -17.75 -10.33
N GLY A 85 -3.72 -17.11 -10.39
CA GLY A 85 -2.73 -17.33 -11.43
C GLY A 85 -2.25 -18.79 -11.48
N LEU A 86 -1.93 -19.37 -10.32
CA LEU A 86 -1.55 -20.78 -10.22
C LEU A 86 -2.69 -21.72 -10.62
N ALA A 87 -3.92 -21.44 -10.18
CA ALA A 87 -5.09 -22.23 -10.54
C ALA A 87 -5.45 -22.15 -12.03
N ALA A 88 -5.17 -21.02 -12.68
CA ALA A 88 -5.34 -20.86 -14.12
C ALA A 88 -4.25 -21.63 -14.90
N LEU A 89 -2.98 -21.51 -14.50
CA LEU A 89 -1.87 -22.20 -15.14
C LEU A 89 -2.01 -23.73 -15.05
N SER A 90 -2.48 -24.25 -13.91
CA SER A 90 -2.70 -25.69 -13.74
C SER A 90 -3.80 -26.26 -14.64
N ARG A 91 -4.72 -25.42 -15.14
CA ARG A 91 -5.79 -25.83 -16.05
C ARG A 91 -5.42 -25.71 -17.52
N LEU A 92 -4.46 -24.85 -17.86
CA LEU A 92 -4.10 -24.54 -19.24
C LEU A 92 -2.90 -25.36 -19.76
N ASP A 93 -2.25 -26.14 -18.89
CA ASP A 93 -1.05 -26.94 -19.19
C ASP A 93 0.06 -26.14 -19.90
N VAL A 94 0.20 -24.87 -19.48
CA VAL A 94 1.19 -23.92 -20.02
C VAL A 94 2.44 -23.95 -19.15
N ALA A 95 3.61 -23.85 -19.79
CA ALA A 95 4.88 -23.70 -19.09
C ALA A 95 4.86 -22.50 -18.12
N LEU A 96 5.43 -22.70 -16.94
CA LEU A 96 5.50 -21.66 -15.92
C LEU A 96 6.31 -20.44 -16.43
N PRO A 97 5.76 -19.22 -16.35
CA PRO A 97 6.50 -18.01 -16.72
C PRO A 97 7.69 -17.79 -15.77
N SER A 98 8.64 -16.95 -16.20
CA SER A 98 9.75 -16.60 -15.33
C SER A 98 9.25 -15.95 -14.03
N PRO A 99 9.88 -16.21 -12.87
CA PRO A 99 9.42 -15.69 -11.59
C PRO A 99 9.28 -14.16 -11.56
N VAL A 100 10.15 -13.45 -12.28
CA VAL A 100 10.12 -11.98 -12.40
C VAL A 100 8.87 -11.52 -13.15
N VAL A 101 8.53 -12.17 -14.26
CA VAL A 101 7.33 -11.85 -15.06
C VAL A 101 6.06 -12.17 -14.28
N ALA A 102 6.01 -13.32 -13.60
CA ALA A 102 4.88 -13.69 -12.74
C ALA A 102 4.64 -12.65 -11.64
N ARG A 103 5.72 -12.23 -10.95
CA ARG A 103 5.65 -11.20 -9.90
C ARG A 103 5.23 -9.84 -10.46
N ALA A 104 5.77 -9.43 -11.61
CA ALA A 104 5.39 -8.18 -12.27
C ALA A 104 3.90 -8.16 -12.61
N ALA A 105 3.36 -9.25 -13.15
CA ALA A 105 1.94 -9.37 -13.49
C ALA A 105 1.03 -9.27 -12.25
N VAL A 106 1.38 -9.96 -11.16
CA VAL A 106 0.63 -9.88 -9.90
C VAL A 106 0.65 -8.45 -9.34
N LEU A 107 1.81 -7.80 -9.31
CA LEU A 107 1.93 -6.43 -8.82
C LEU A 107 1.17 -5.43 -9.70
N ALA A 108 1.18 -5.61 -11.03
CA ALA A 108 0.44 -4.76 -11.96
C ALA A 108 -1.08 -4.75 -11.67
N VAL A 109 -1.61 -5.82 -11.08
CA VAL A 109 -3.01 -5.89 -10.61
C VAL A 109 -3.14 -5.38 -9.16
N ALA A 110 -2.21 -5.77 -8.28
CA ALA A 110 -2.32 -5.50 -6.85
C ALA A 110 -2.19 -4.01 -6.50
N TYR A 111 -1.28 -3.26 -7.15
CA TYR A 111 -1.11 -1.83 -6.87
C TYR A 111 -2.36 -1.01 -7.21
N PRO A 112 -2.99 -1.13 -8.40
CA PRO A 112 -4.23 -0.44 -8.70
C PRO A 112 -5.39 -0.79 -7.77
N VAL A 113 -5.55 -2.07 -7.39
CA VAL A 113 -6.63 -2.46 -6.46
C VAL A 113 -6.38 -1.83 -5.09
N ALA A 114 -5.13 -1.85 -4.61
CA ALA A 114 -4.77 -1.24 -3.34
C ALA A 114 -4.98 0.29 -3.33
N THR A 115 -4.69 0.99 -4.43
CA THR A 115 -4.95 2.44 -4.52
C THR A 115 -6.44 2.74 -4.45
N VAL A 116 -7.29 1.97 -5.13
CA VAL A 116 -8.74 2.14 -5.07
C VAL A 116 -9.25 1.93 -3.64
N VAL A 117 -8.88 0.83 -2.98
CA VAL A 117 -9.32 0.54 -1.59
C VAL A 117 -8.84 1.59 -0.59
N ALA A 118 -7.61 2.07 -0.74
CA ALA A 118 -7.08 3.13 0.10
C ALA A 118 -7.84 4.47 -0.09
N SER A 119 -8.37 4.73 -1.29
CA SER A 119 -9.13 5.94 -1.60
C SER A 119 -10.60 5.89 -1.18
N THR A 120 -11.23 4.71 -1.13
CA THR A 120 -12.68 4.58 -0.87
C THR A 120 -13.06 4.74 0.60
N GLY A 121 -12.17 4.38 1.53
CA GLY A 121 -12.47 4.53 2.97
C GLY A 121 -12.49 5.98 3.49
N GLY A 122 -12.36 7.00 2.63
CA GLY A 122 -12.62 8.41 2.98
C GLY A 122 -14.01 8.93 2.56
N GLN A 123 -14.80 8.14 1.83
CA GLN A 123 -16.08 8.59 1.27
C GLN A 123 -17.30 8.34 2.19
N GLY A 124 -17.13 7.54 3.26
CA GLY A 124 -18.22 7.21 4.19
C GLY A 124 -18.70 8.37 5.06
N GLU A 125 -17.81 9.32 5.39
CA GLU A 125 -18.13 10.43 6.31
C GLU A 125 -18.73 11.65 5.59
N CYS A 126 -18.40 11.87 4.30
CA CYS A 126 -18.94 13.01 3.54
C CYS A 126 -20.35 12.77 2.96
N SER A 127 -20.86 11.54 2.98
CA SER A 127 -22.22 11.21 2.55
C SER A 127 -23.26 11.44 3.67
N GLY A 128 -22.84 11.31 4.95
CA GLY A 128 -23.72 11.50 6.11
C GLY A 128 -23.88 12.95 6.58
N ALA A 129 -22.93 13.84 6.26
CA ALA A 129 -22.96 15.22 6.73
C ALA A 129 -23.82 16.18 5.89
N ARG A 130 -24.40 15.72 4.77
CA ARG A 130 -25.17 16.56 3.83
C ARG A 130 -26.70 16.40 3.94
N SER A 131 -27.20 15.74 4.98
CA SER A 131 -28.65 15.49 5.14
C SER A 131 -29.32 16.14 6.35
N SER A 132 -28.61 16.90 7.20
CA SER A 132 -29.22 17.48 8.42
C SER A 132 -29.27 19.00 8.49
N VAL A 133 -28.93 19.74 7.43
CA VAL A 133 -29.15 21.19 7.41
C VAL A 133 -30.52 21.48 6.80
N ASP A 134 -31.55 21.29 7.62
CA ASP A 134 -32.90 21.78 7.36
C ASP A 134 -32.97 23.27 7.73
N TRP A 135 -32.82 24.13 6.72
CA TRP A 135 -32.91 25.59 6.86
C TRP A 135 -34.35 26.10 7.03
N ARG A 136 -35.37 25.25 7.19
CA ARG A 136 -36.78 25.68 7.18
C ARG A 136 -37.36 26.17 8.51
N ASN A 137 -36.60 26.18 9.61
CA ASN A 137 -37.12 26.58 10.92
C ASN A 137 -36.27 27.69 11.58
N GLN A 138 -36.02 28.78 10.86
CA GLN A 138 -35.50 30.03 11.45
C GLN A 138 -36.41 31.23 11.14
N GLU A 139 -37.73 31.02 11.16
CA GLU A 139 -38.67 32.13 11.21
C GLU A 139 -39.66 31.91 12.34
N TYR A 140 -39.67 32.90 13.25
CA TYR A 140 -40.52 33.17 14.42
C TYR A 140 -40.07 32.65 15.79
#